data_AF-A0A352RP25-F1
#
_entry.id   AF-A0A352RP25-F1
#
_cell.length_a   1.000
_cell.length_b   1.000
_cell.length_c   1.000
_cell.angle_alpha   90.00
_cell.angle_beta   90.00
_cell.angle_gamma   90.00
#
_symmetry.space_group_name_H-M   'P 1'
#
loop_
_entity.id
_entity.type
_entity.pdbx_description
1 polymer ?
#
loop_
_entity_poly.entity_id
_entity_poly.type
_entity_poly.pdbx_seq_one_letter_code
_entity_poly.pdbx_strand_id
1 'polypeptide(L)'
;MSDLIHEGPKDPNKPPVPGEEKPTTERERMKKVYTYVAILFTVAFLLILWTFFMNQRSINEIKDGNTALQSTLQQNDSLEAHIAELEEQLANSEEDKKALDETVGLQSNQLRALDWLLEIENAYNTGDLDAAKDNIRSFEETGTSEFLPKEPLRTAITGDDAPSPAARYQSIVGKLFPDGVK
;
A
#
# COMPACT_ATOMS: atom_id res chain seq x y z
N MET A 1 79.40 -106.21 5.46
CA MET A 1 78.24 -107.12 5.38
C MET A 1 77.70 -107.25 6.79
N SER A 2 76.54 -106.66 7.05
CA SER A 2 75.78 -106.84 8.29
C SER A 2 74.33 -107.07 7.89
N ASP A 3 73.69 -107.97 8.60
CA ASP A 3 72.54 -108.74 8.14
C ASP A 3 71.27 -108.40 8.93
N LEU A 4 70.16 -109.06 8.60
CA LEU A 4 68.93 -109.19 9.40
C LEU A 4 68.09 -107.93 9.64
N ILE A 5 67.28 -107.64 8.62
CA ILE A 5 65.80 -107.61 8.68
C ILE A 5 65.17 -107.71 10.09
N HIS A 6 64.27 -106.76 10.38
CA HIS A 6 63.09 -107.05 11.19
C HIS A 6 61.83 -106.63 10.41
N GLU A 7 60.99 -107.60 10.07
CA GLU A 7 59.69 -107.35 9.41
C GLU A 7 58.67 -106.82 10.42
N GLY A 8 57.98 -105.75 10.04
CA GLY A 8 56.67 -105.38 10.59
C GLY A 8 55.69 -105.19 9.42
N PRO A 9 54.97 -106.24 8.98
CA PRO A 9 54.29 -106.21 7.69
C PRO A 9 52.79 -105.89 7.79
N LYS A 10 52.32 -104.96 6.94
CA LYS A 10 51.02 -105.12 6.24
C LYS A 10 50.88 -104.19 5.03
N ASP A 11 51.23 -104.74 3.88
CA ASP A 11 50.90 -104.24 2.55
C ASP A 11 49.49 -104.72 2.15
N PRO A 12 48.59 -103.85 1.64
CA PRO A 12 47.39 -104.27 0.94
C PRO A 12 47.31 -103.66 -0.47
N ASN A 13 48.16 -104.14 -1.38
CA ASN A 13 48.07 -103.97 -2.83
C ASN A 13 46.63 -104.20 -3.38
N LYS A 14 45.88 -103.14 -3.73
CA LYS A 14 44.96 -103.11 -4.90
C LYS A 14 44.37 -101.72 -5.24
N PRO A 15 44.39 -101.26 -6.52
CA PRO A 15 43.53 -100.18 -7.04
C PRO A 15 42.14 -100.72 -7.49
N PRO A 16 41.01 -99.94 -7.49
CA PRO A 16 40.85 -98.71 -8.30
C PRO A 16 40.00 -97.53 -7.72
N VAL A 17 39.90 -96.46 -8.53
CA VAL A 17 39.14 -95.16 -8.47
C VAL A 17 37.61 -95.37 -8.50
N PRO A 18 36.66 -94.49 -7.99
CA PRO A 18 36.64 -93.00 -7.81
C PRO A 18 36.13 -92.44 -6.44
N GLY A 19 35.92 -91.10 -6.33
CA GLY A 19 35.12 -90.48 -5.23
C GLY A 19 35.28 -88.96 -4.95
N GLU A 20 34.72 -88.10 -5.81
CA GLU A 20 34.17 -86.73 -5.59
C GLU A 20 34.80 -85.64 -4.67
N GLU A 21 35.12 -84.51 -5.32
CA GLU A 21 34.96 -83.09 -4.92
C GLU A 21 35.72 -82.42 -3.74
N LYS A 22 36.46 -81.34 -4.09
CA LYS A 22 36.25 -79.98 -3.53
C LYS A 22 36.96 -78.87 -4.33
N PRO A 23 36.22 -77.94 -4.99
CA PRO A 23 36.78 -76.75 -5.62
C PRO A 23 36.58 -75.49 -4.74
N THR A 24 37.64 -74.93 -4.15
CA THR A 24 37.54 -73.75 -3.26
C THR A 24 38.65 -72.71 -3.47
N THR A 25 38.70 -72.10 -4.65
CA THR A 25 39.47 -70.85 -4.89
C THR A 25 38.65 -69.79 -5.63
N GLU A 26 37.63 -70.21 -6.40
CA GLU A 26 36.73 -69.31 -7.11
C GLU A 26 35.67 -68.69 -6.19
N ARG A 27 35.10 -69.48 -5.26
CA ARG A 27 34.06 -69.02 -4.31
C ARG A 27 34.50 -67.82 -3.45
N GLU A 28 35.79 -67.70 -3.13
CA GLU A 28 36.31 -66.54 -2.38
C GLU A 28 36.51 -65.30 -3.24
N ARG A 29 36.92 -65.48 -4.50
CA ARG A 29 37.04 -64.37 -5.47
C ARG A 29 35.66 -63.80 -5.80
N MET A 30 34.68 -64.66 -6.06
CA MET A 30 33.29 -64.25 -6.26
C MET A 30 32.74 -63.51 -5.04
N LYS A 31 32.96 -64.02 -3.81
CA LYS A 31 32.57 -63.31 -2.57
C LYS A 31 33.17 -61.90 -2.50
N LYS A 32 34.47 -61.73 -2.77
CA LYS A 32 35.10 -60.40 -2.81
C LYS A 32 34.44 -59.49 -3.84
N VAL A 33 34.17 -59.98 -5.05
CA VAL A 33 33.46 -59.21 -6.09
C VAL A 33 32.06 -58.80 -5.62
N TYR A 34 31.26 -59.71 -5.05
CA TYR A 34 29.96 -59.36 -4.47
C TYR A 34 30.07 -58.34 -3.34
N THR A 35 31.09 -58.42 -2.48
CA THR A 35 31.35 -57.40 -1.45
C THR A 35 31.70 -56.05 -2.06
N TYR A 36 32.54 -55.98 -3.10
CA TYR A 36 32.83 -54.73 -3.79
C TYR A 36 31.61 -54.15 -4.50
N VAL A 37 30.80 -54.99 -5.18
CA VAL A 37 29.54 -54.55 -5.82
C VAL A 37 28.54 -54.06 -4.77
N ALA A 38 28.42 -54.73 -3.62
CA ALA A 38 27.57 -54.28 -2.52
C ALA A 38 28.04 -52.94 -1.92
N ILE A 39 29.35 -52.74 -1.74
CA ILE A 39 29.92 -51.47 -1.27
C ILE A 39 29.72 -50.36 -2.31
N LEU A 40 29.90 -50.64 -3.60
CA LEU A 40 29.63 -49.67 -4.67
C LEU A 40 28.13 -49.31 -4.72
N PHE A 41 27.24 -50.27 -4.52
CA PHE A 41 25.80 -50.03 -4.45
C PHE A 41 25.41 -49.19 -3.23
N THR A 42 25.95 -49.47 -2.03
CA THR A 42 25.66 -48.64 -0.85
C THR A 42 26.26 -47.24 -0.96
N VAL A 43 27.47 -47.09 -1.51
CA VAL A 43 28.06 -45.76 -1.78
C VAL A 43 27.25 -44.99 -2.80
N ALA A 44 26.81 -45.61 -3.90
CA ALA A 44 25.94 -44.98 -4.89
C ALA A 44 24.59 -44.56 -4.28
N PHE A 45 23.98 -45.41 -3.46
CA PHE A 45 22.71 -45.10 -2.79
C PHE A 45 22.86 -43.95 -1.78
N LEU A 46 23.97 -43.92 -1.02
CA LEU A 46 24.30 -42.80 -0.12
C LEU A 46 24.56 -41.50 -0.87
N LEU A 47 25.23 -41.54 -2.04
CA LEU A 47 25.42 -40.36 -2.88
C LEU A 47 24.10 -39.85 -3.48
N ILE A 48 23.19 -40.74 -3.88
CA ILE A 48 21.84 -40.37 -4.34
C ILE A 48 21.04 -39.75 -3.20
N LEU A 49 21.05 -40.35 -2.00
CA LEU A 49 20.37 -39.81 -0.81
C LEU A 49 20.94 -38.45 -0.40
N TRP A 50 22.27 -38.29 -0.40
CA TRP A 50 22.94 -37.03 -0.08
C TRP A 50 22.59 -35.94 -1.10
N THR A 51 22.63 -36.28 -2.39
CA THR A 51 22.23 -35.37 -3.48
C THR A 51 20.75 -35.00 -3.36
N PHE A 52 19.86 -35.95 -3.07
CA PHE A 52 18.44 -35.71 -2.86
C PHE A 52 18.19 -34.79 -1.65
N PHE A 53 18.85 -35.04 -0.52
CA PHE A 53 18.73 -34.22 0.68
C PHE A 53 19.24 -32.79 0.47
N MET A 54 20.40 -32.61 -0.18
CA MET A 54 20.91 -31.29 -0.54
C MET A 54 19.98 -30.58 -1.54
N ASN A 55 19.45 -31.30 -2.53
CA ASN A 55 18.52 -30.75 -3.51
C ASN A 55 17.18 -30.34 -2.88
N GLN A 56 16.63 -31.14 -1.96
CA GLN A 56 15.39 -30.81 -1.24
C GLN A 56 15.58 -29.58 -0.34
N ARG A 57 16.72 -29.46 0.33
CA ARG A 57 17.06 -28.26 1.12
C ARG A 57 17.23 -27.02 0.22
N SER A 58 17.97 -27.15 -0.88
CA SER A 58 18.18 -26.06 -1.84
C SER A 58 16.86 -25.61 -2.49
N ILE A 59 15.98 -26.53 -2.89
CA ILE A 59 14.66 -26.22 -3.45
C ILE A 59 13.78 -25.49 -2.42
N ASN A 60 13.82 -25.88 -1.14
CA ASN A 60 13.08 -25.17 -0.10
C ASN A 60 13.62 -23.75 0.11
N GLU A 61 14.94 -23.58 0.23
CA GLU A 61 15.57 -22.25 0.40
C GLU A 61 15.31 -21.33 -0.82
N ILE A 62 15.33 -21.89 -2.05
CA ILE A 62 14.95 -21.16 -3.28
C ILE A 62 13.46 -20.81 -3.30
N LYS A 63 12.58 -21.72 -2.85
CA LYS A 63 11.13 -21.50 -2.81
C LYS A 63 10.76 -20.42 -1.79
N ASP A 64 11.40 -20.42 -0.62
CA ASP A 64 11.21 -19.39 0.40
C ASP A 64 11.71 -18.03 -0.10
N GLY A 65 12.88 -17.99 -0.76
CA GLY A 65 13.39 -16.78 -1.42
C GLY A 65 12.47 -16.24 -2.52
N ASN A 66 11.93 -17.12 -3.37
CA ASN A 66 10.96 -16.73 -4.41
C ASN A 66 9.63 -16.26 -3.81
N THR A 67 9.20 -16.85 -2.69
CA THR A 67 7.98 -16.44 -1.97
C THR A 67 8.17 -15.08 -1.30
N ALA A 68 9.35 -14.81 -0.75
CA ALA A 68 9.71 -13.50 -0.22
C ALA A 68 9.72 -12.43 -1.33
N LEU A 69 10.35 -12.70 -2.48
CA LEU A 69 10.35 -11.78 -3.63
C LEU A 69 8.94 -11.54 -4.17
N GLN A 70 8.11 -12.59 -4.29
CA GLN A 70 6.72 -12.45 -4.73
C GLN A 70 5.89 -11.62 -3.74
N SER A 71 6.11 -11.79 -2.43
CA SER A 71 5.51 -10.97 -1.38
C SER A 71 5.94 -9.50 -1.48
N THR A 72 7.23 -9.22 -1.71
CA THR A 72 7.74 -7.84 -1.91
C THR A 72 7.17 -7.20 -3.18
N LEU A 73 7.02 -7.95 -4.28
CA LEU A 73 6.37 -7.45 -5.50
C LEU A 73 4.90 -7.10 -5.23
N GLN A 74 4.13 -8.00 -4.61
CA GLN A 74 2.73 -7.72 -4.23
C GLN A 74 2.60 -6.56 -3.24
N GLN A 75 3.57 -6.36 -2.35
CA GLN A 75 3.62 -5.19 -1.48
C GLN A 75 3.88 -3.91 -2.28
N ASN A 76 4.82 -3.90 -3.23
CA ASN A 76 5.03 -2.75 -4.10
C ASN A 76 3.79 -2.41 -4.92
N ASP A 77 3.15 -3.39 -5.56
CA ASP A 77 1.90 -3.18 -6.32
C ASP A 77 0.79 -2.58 -5.42
N SER A 78 0.69 -3.05 -4.17
CA SER A 78 -0.26 -2.53 -3.17
C SER A 78 0.10 -1.11 -2.70
N LEU A 79 1.39 -0.81 -2.50
CA LEU A 79 1.87 0.52 -2.14
C LEU A 79 1.64 1.53 -3.26
N GLU A 80 1.92 1.17 -4.52
CA GLU A 80 1.65 2.04 -5.68
C GLU A 80 0.16 2.35 -5.81
N ALA A 81 -0.72 1.35 -5.60
CA ALA A 81 -2.17 1.57 -5.56
C ALA A 81 -2.60 2.52 -4.42
N HIS A 82 -2.04 2.37 -3.22
CA HIS A 82 -2.33 3.27 -2.10
C HIS A 82 -1.77 4.69 -2.32
N ILE A 83 -0.62 4.83 -2.99
CA ILE A 83 -0.07 6.15 -3.35
C ILE A 83 -0.99 6.85 -4.34
N ALA A 84 -1.44 6.16 -5.40
CA ALA A 84 -2.38 6.72 -6.36
C ALA A 84 -3.72 7.13 -5.71
N GLU A 85 -4.27 6.30 -4.80
CA GLU A 85 -5.49 6.63 -4.05
C GLU A 85 -5.28 7.86 -3.13
N LEU A 86 -4.13 7.95 -2.45
CA LEU A 86 -3.81 9.09 -1.59
C LEU A 86 -3.58 10.38 -2.39
N GLU A 87 -2.97 10.31 -3.57
CA GLU A 87 -2.81 11.44 -4.49
C GLU A 87 -4.18 11.94 -5.00
N GLU A 88 -5.09 11.02 -5.36
CA GLU A 88 -6.47 11.37 -5.74
C GLU A 88 -7.25 11.99 -4.59
N GLN A 89 -7.18 11.42 -3.38
CA GLN A 89 -7.81 12.00 -2.18
C GLN A 89 -7.25 13.39 -1.84
N LEU A 90 -5.94 13.61 -2.03
CA LEU A 90 -5.31 14.91 -1.77
C LEU A 90 -5.76 15.95 -2.79
N ALA A 91 -5.81 15.61 -4.08
CA ALA A 91 -6.33 16.48 -5.13
C ALA A 91 -7.80 16.89 -4.88
N ASN A 92 -8.66 15.91 -4.57
CA ASN A 92 -10.07 16.17 -4.23
C ASN A 92 -10.20 17.06 -2.98
N SER A 93 -9.38 16.82 -1.94
CA SER A 93 -9.40 17.63 -0.71
C SER A 93 -8.83 19.05 -0.88
N GLU A 94 -7.99 19.27 -1.88
CA GLU A 94 -7.49 20.60 -2.25
C GLU A 94 -8.55 21.38 -3.05
N GLU A 95 -9.27 20.72 -3.98
CA GLU A 95 -10.40 21.32 -4.70
C GLU A 95 -11.54 21.69 -3.74
N ASP A 96 -11.94 20.79 -2.84
CA ASP A 96 -12.95 21.05 -1.80
C ASP A 96 -12.56 22.23 -0.90
N LYS A 97 -11.27 22.33 -0.49
CA LYS A 97 -10.79 23.48 0.29
C LYS A 97 -10.91 24.78 -0.48
N LYS A 98 -10.51 24.79 -1.75
CA LYS A 98 -10.59 25.98 -2.59
C LYS A 98 -12.03 26.45 -2.78
N ALA A 99 -12.96 25.53 -3.06
CA ALA A 99 -14.39 25.84 -3.17
C ALA A 99 -14.97 26.37 -1.84
N LEU A 100 -14.52 25.82 -0.71
CA LEU A 100 -14.92 26.28 0.62
C LEU A 100 -14.34 27.67 0.94
N ASP A 101 -13.08 27.94 0.64
CA ASP A 101 -12.42 29.23 0.85
C ASP A 101 -13.05 30.33 -0.02
N GLU A 102 -13.38 30.04 -1.28
CA GLU A 102 -14.15 30.95 -2.15
C GLU A 102 -15.53 31.25 -1.57
N THR A 103 -16.23 30.23 -1.05
CA THR A 103 -17.55 30.38 -0.42
C THR A 103 -17.48 31.19 0.88
N VAL A 104 -16.50 30.92 1.75
CA VAL A 104 -16.27 31.64 3.01
C VAL A 104 -15.84 33.08 2.74
N GLY A 105 -15.03 33.33 1.71
CA GLY A 105 -14.66 34.68 1.27
C GLY A 105 -15.88 35.49 0.83
N LEU A 106 -16.75 34.91 0.01
CA LEU A 106 -18.00 35.54 -0.42
C LEU A 106 -18.94 35.82 0.77
N GLN A 107 -19.13 34.86 1.68
CA GLN A 107 -19.93 35.05 2.89
C GLN A 107 -19.33 36.11 3.83
N SER A 108 -18.00 36.17 3.97
CA SER A 108 -17.31 37.19 4.78
C SER A 108 -17.52 38.60 4.21
N ASN A 109 -17.43 38.76 2.89
CA ASN A 109 -17.68 40.03 2.22
C ASN A 109 -19.16 40.43 2.31
N GLN A 110 -20.09 39.48 2.17
CA GLN A 110 -21.53 39.72 2.37
C GLN A 110 -21.85 40.15 3.81
N LEU A 111 -21.24 39.52 4.82
CA LEU A 111 -21.40 39.93 6.23
C LEU A 111 -20.85 41.35 6.46
N ARG A 112 -19.67 41.68 5.93
CA ARG A 112 -19.09 43.01 6.01
C ARG A 112 -19.97 44.07 5.33
N ALA A 113 -20.59 43.73 4.20
CA ALA A 113 -21.50 44.61 3.49
C ALA A 113 -22.81 44.86 4.27
N LEU A 114 -23.34 43.85 4.96
CA LEU A 114 -24.50 43.99 5.83
C LEU A 114 -24.19 44.83 7.09
N ASP A 115 -22.98 44.74 7.62
CA ASP A 115 -22.52 45.54 8.76
C ASP A 115 -22.39 47.02 8.39
N TRP A 116 -21.76 47.34 7.25
CA TRP A 116 -21.76 48.69 6.66
C TRP A 116 -23.18 49.25 6.47
N LEU A 117 -24.10 48.46 5.90
CA LEU A 117 -25.49 48.89 5.74
C LEU A 117 -26.16 49.20 7.07
N LEU A 118 -25.92 48.38 8.11
CA LEU A 118 -26.47 48.60 9.45
C LEU A 118 -25.96 49.92 10.04
N GLU A 119 -24.68 50.23 9.88
CA GLU A 119 -24.09 51.46 10.40
C GLU A 119 -24.58 52.71 9.65
N ILE A 120 -24.69 52.64 8.33
CA ILE A 120 -25.27 53.69 7.47
C ILE A 120 -26.75 53.93 7.83
N GLU A 121 -27.52 52.87 8.05
CA GLU A 121 -28.91 52.96 8.50
C GLU A 121 -29.04 53.55 9.89
N ASN A 122 -28.15 53.18 10.82
CA ASN A 122 -28.14 53.73 12.16
C ASN A 122 -27.88 55.24 12.12
N ALA A 123 -26.82 55.69 11.44
CA ALA A 123 -26.51 57.11 11.28
C ALA A 123 -27.64 57.90 10.59
N TYR A 124 -28.25 57.34 9.55
CA TYR A 124 -29.39 57.97 8.88
C TYR A 124 -30.63 58.09 9.80
N ASN A 125 -30.91 57.06 10.59
CA ASN A 125 -32.06 57.04 11.51
C ASN A 125 -31.86 57.90 12.76
N THR A 126 -30.63 58.09 13.23
CA THR A 126 -30.31 59.04 14.32
C THR A 126 -30.27 60.49 13.86
N GLY A 127 -30.26 60.73 12.54
CA GLY A 127 -30.22 62.05 11.93
C GLY A 127 -28.81 62.60 11.68
N ASP A 128 -27.77 61.80 11.89
CA ASP A 128 -26.39 62.14 11.54
C ASP A 128 -26.15 61.89 10.05
N LEU A 129 -26.63 62.84 9.24
CA LEU A 129 -26.59 62.74 7.78
C LEU A 129 -25.18 62.87 7.22
N ASP A 130 -24.24 63.44 7.97
CA ASP A 130 -22.86 63.59 7.51
C ASP A 130 -22.07 62.30 7.80
N ALA A 131 -22.21 61.69 8.98
CA ALA A 131 -21.69 60.34 9.23
C ALA A 131 -22.29 59.30 8.26
N ALA A 132 -23.59 59.38 7.95
CA ALA A 132 -24.22 58.50 6.97
C ALA A 132 -23.61 58.66 5.56
N LYS A 133 -23.25 59.88 5.14
CA LYS A 133 -22.59 60.14 3.85
C LYS A 133 -21.16 59.65 3.81
N ASP A 134 -20.38 59.88 4.88
CA ASP A 134 -19.00 59.45 4.95
C ASP A 134 -18.91 57.91 4.98
N ASN A 135 -19.80 57.25 5.73
CA ASN A 135 -19.91 55.79 5.72
C ASN A 135 -20.33 55.25 4.34
N ILE A 136 -21.23 55.92 3.61
CA ILE A 136 -21.57 55.56 2.22
C ILE A 136 -20.36 55.67 1.30
N ARG A 137 -19.57 56.76 1.39
CA ARG A 137 -18.36 56.93 0.57
C ARG A 137 -17.35 55.83 0.89
N SER A 138 -17.05 55.59 2.17
CA SER A 138 -16.13 54.53 2.59
C SER A 138 -16.61 53.14 2.14
N PHE A 139 -17.92 52.88 2.20
CA PHE A 139 -18.49 51.61 1.78
C PHE A 139 -18.32 51.36 0.26
N GLU A 140 -18.56 52.37 -0.58
CA GLU A 140 -18.29 52.28 -2.03
C GLU A 140 -16.79 52.20 -2.33
N GLU A 141 -15.94 52.94 -1.60
CA GLU A 141 -14.47 52.86 -1.73
C GLU A 141 -13.90 51.48 -1.41
N THR A 142 -14.50 50.75 -0.44
CA THR A 142 -14.10 49.36 -0.16
C THR A 142 -14.56 48.37 -1.24
N GLY A 143 -15.42 48.78 -2.17
CA GLY A 143 -16.07 47.91 -3.15
C GLY A 143 -17.03 46.88 -2.55
N THR A 144 -17.29 46.91 -1.23
CA THR A 144 -18.10 45.84 -0.60
C THR A 144 -19.61 45.99 -0.84
N SER A 145 -20.05 47.11 -1.43
CA SER A 145 -21.45 47.36 -1.81
C SER A 145 -22.03 46.34 -2.79
N GLU A 146 -21.21 45.72 -3.64
CA GLU A 146 -21.65 44.70 -4.59
C GLU A 146 -22.10 43.37 -3.94
N PHE A 147 -21.61 43.09 -2.72
CA PHE A 147 -21.93 41.89 -1.96
C PHE A 147 -23.24 42.02 -1.16
N LEU A 148 -23.94 43.15 -1.25
CA LEU A 148 -25.26 43.30 -0.64
C LEU A 148 -26.29 42.36 -1.27
N PRO A 149 -27.05 41.60 -0.46
CA PRO A 149 -28.12 40.74 -0.96
C PRO A 149 -29.17 41.55 -1.74
N LYS A 150 -29.37 41.13 -2.99
CA LYS A 150 -30.36 41.71 -3.92
C LYS A 150 -31.77 41.19 -3.65
N GLU A 151 -31.87 40.03 -3.00
CA GLU A 151 -33.12 39.40 -2.56
C GLU A 151 -33.39 39.66 -1.06
N PRO A 152 -34.65 39.56 -0.61
CA PRO A 152 -35.00 39.65 0.81
C PRO A 152 -34.39 38.47 1.59
N LEU A 153 -33.63 38.76 2.65
CA LEU A 153 -33.08 37.71 3.54
C LEU A 153 -34.14 37.03 4.44
N ARG A 154 -35.41 37.45 4.32
CA ARG A 154 -36.58 36.87 4.98
C ARG A 154 -37.82 37.20 4.16
N THR A 155 -38.79 36.29 4.13
CA THR A 155 -40.17 36.65 3.81
C THR A 155 -40.72 37.56 4.90
N ALA A 156 -41.47 38.62 4.55
CA ALA A 156 -42.10 39.43 5.58
C ALA A 156 -43.29 38.68 6.19
N ILE A 157 -43.58 38.98 7.46
CA ILE A 157 -44.72 38.38 8.19
C ILE A 157 -46.07 38.70 7.50
N THR A 158 -46.12 39.76 6.70
CA THR A 158 -47.29 40.22 5.93
C THR A 158 -47.46 39.54 4.57
N GLY A 159 -46.50 38.73 4.11
CA GLY A 159 -46.56 38.07 2.81
C GLY A 159 -46.09 38.90 1.60
N ASP A 160 -45.89 40.21 1.76
CA ASP A 160 -45.14 41.03 0.81
C ASP A 160 -43.63 40.82 0.99
N ASP A 161 -42.87 40.93 -0.09
CA ASP A 161 -41.40 40.90 0.00
C ASP A 161 -40.88 42.17 0.69
N ALA A 162 -40.16 41.98 1.81
CA ALA A 162 -39.46 43.08 2.46
C ALA A 162 -38.37 43.62 1.50
N PRO A 163 -38.13 44.94 1.43
CA PRO A 163 -37.09 45.48 0.55
C PRO A 163 -35.74 44.86 0.90
N SER A 164 -35.04 44.34 -0.11
CA SER A 164 -33.76 43.67 0.07
C SER A 164 -32.69 44.62 0.62
N PRO A 165 -31.64 44.12 1.29
CA PRO A 165 -30.53 44.95 1.78
C PRO A 165 -29.98 45.92 0.71
N ALA A 166 -29.77 45.44 -0.53
CA ALA A 166 -29.33 46.29 -1.63
C ALA A 166 -30.37 47.39 -1.99
N ALA A 167 -31.66 47.08 -1.98
CA ALA A 167 -32.71 48.07 -2.25
C ALA A 167 -32.84 49.12 -1.12
N ARG A 168 -32.65 48.70 0.15
CA ARG A 168 -32.64 49.60 1.32
C ARG A 168 -31.45 50.56 1.24
N TYR A 169 -30.26 50.05 0.93
CA TYR A 169 -29.06 50.83 0.67
C TYR A 169 -29.28 51.89 -0.42
N GLN A 170 -29.71 51.47 -1.61
CA GLN A 170 -29.96 52.37 -2.75
C GLN A 170 -31.02 53.44 -2.43
N SER A 171 -32.02 53.13 -1.60
CA SER A 171 -33.00 54.11 -1.11
C SER A 171 -32.40 55.21 -0.23
N ILE A 172 -31.35 54.90 0.53
CA ILE A 172 -30.64 55.86 1.39
C ILE A 172 -29.66 56.66 0.53
N VAL A 173 -28.88 56.00 -0.32
CA VAL A 173 -27.95 56.65 -1.27
C VAL A 173 -28.69 57.66 -2.13
N GLY A 174 -29.81 57.28 -2.77
CA GLY A 174 -30.58 58.20 -3.62
C GLY A 174 -31.19 59.42 -2.89
N LYS A 175 -31.33 59.37 -1.56
CA LYS A 175 -31.78 60.51 -0.74
C LYS A 175 -30.63 61.42 -0.29
N LEU A 176 -29.47 60.84 0.02
CA LEU A 176 -28.29 61.58 0.51
C LEU A 176 -27.40 62.10 -0.63
N PHE A 177 -27.41 61.42 -1.77
CA PHE A 177 -26.60 61.69 -2.96
C PHE A 177 -27.48 61.65 -4.24
N PRO A 178 -28.41 62.62 -4.42
CA PRO A 178 -29.25 62.68 -5.62
C PRO A 178 -28.46 62.85 -6.93
N ASP A 179 -27.26 63.45 -6.85
CA ASP A 179 -26.32 63.63 -7.99
C ASP A 179 -25.25 62.51 -8.08
N GLY A 180 -25.43 61.41 -7.33
CA GLY A 180 -24.49 60.29 -7.23
C GLY A 180 -23.42 60.48 -6.14
N VAL A 181 -22.86 59.36 -5.67
CA VAL A 181 -21.73 59.33 -4.73
C VAL A 181 -20.47 59.80 -5.47
N LYS A 182 -19.77 60.79 -4.93
CA LYS A 182 -18.53 61.39 -5.45
C LYS A 182 -17.47 61.47 -4.36
#